data_AF-A0A538ES18-F1
#
_entry.id   AF-A0A538ES18-F1
#
_cell.length_a   1.000
_cell.length_b   1.000
_cell.length_c   1.000
_cell.angle_alpha   90.00
_cell.angle_beta   90.00
_cell.angle_gamma   90.00
#
_symmetry.space_group_name_H-M   'P 1'
#
loop_
_entity.id
_entity.type
_entity.pdbx_description
1 polymer ?
#
loop_
_entity_poly.entity_id
_entity_poly.type
_entity_poly.pdbx_seq_one_letter_code
_entity_poly.pdbx_strand_id
1 'polypeptide(L)' 'MLVFEVTILVLAIFLGFEVISKVPTLLHTPLMSGTNAIHGIVVVGAMVVLGSPHKGAFGWVVGFLAVVLGS' A
#
# COMPACT_ATOMS: atom_id res chain seq x y z
N MET A 1 21.48 3.98 1.04
CA MET A 1 20.19 3.36 0.65
C MET A 1 19.02 4.34 0.73
N LEU A 2 18.90 5.17 1.76
CA LEU A 2 17.81 6.17 1.88
C LEU A 2 17.61 7.07 0.64
N VAL A 3 18.69 7.61 0.06
CA VAL A 3 18.59 8.48 -1.14
C VAL A 3 17.91 7.76 -2.32
N PHE A 4 18.14 6.45 -2.47
CA PHE A 4 17.52 5.64 -3.51
C PHE A 4 16.02 5.44 -3.26
N GLU A 5 15.61 5.13 -2.02
CA GLU A 5 14.19 4.98 -1.65
C GLU A 5 13.42 6.29 -1.83
N VAL A 6 14.00 7.41 -1.42
CA VAL A 6 13.41 8.74 -1.62
C VAL A 6 13.31 9.08 -3.11
N THR A 7 14.31 8.71 -3.91
CA THR A 7 14.25 8.89 -5.36
C THR A 7 13.08 8.11 -5.97
N ILE A 8 12.89 6.84 -5.57
CA ILE A 8 11.75 6.03 -6.02
C ILE A 8 10.43 6.66 -5.58
N LEU A 9 10.33 7.08 -4.31
CA LEU A 9 9.13 7.71 -3.76
C LEU A 9 8.74 8.95 -4.57
N VAL A 10 9.68 9.86 -4.79
CA VAL A 10 9.44 11.11 -5.51
C VAL A 10 9.02 10.82 -6.96
N LEU A 11 9.75 9.95 -7.66
CA LEU A 11 9.42 9.60 -9.06
C LEU A 11 8.06 8.89 -9.18
N ALA A 12 7.71 8.01 -8.23
CA ALA A 12 6.42 7.32 -8.22
C ALA A 12 5.25 8.30 -8.01
N ILE A 13 5.42 9.33 -7.16
CA ILE A 13 4.40 10.39 -6.97
C ILE A 13 4.18 11.15 -8.29
N PHE A 14 5.26 11.58 -8.95
CA PHE A 14 5.15 12.28 -10.24
C PHE A 14 4.48 11.41 -11.30
N LEU A 15 4.85 10.13 -11.39
CA LEU A 15 4.24 9.18 -12.30
C LEU A 15 2.73 9.03 -12.04
N GLY A 16 2.33 8.89 -10.76
CA GLY A 16 0.93 8.78 -10.37
C GLY A 16 0.10 9.99 -10.81
N PHE A 17 0.62 11.20 -10.57
CA PHE A 17 -0.02 12.44 -11.02
C PHE A 17 -0.18 12.49 -12.54
N GLU A 18 0.91 12.27 -13.28
CA GLU A 18 0.92 12.37 -14.75
C GLU A 18 -0.04 11.37 -15.43
N VAL A 19 -0.14 10.15 -14.89
CA VAL A 19 -1.03 9.11 -15.41
C VAL A 19 -2.48 9.41 -15.09
N ILE A 20 -2.81 9.78 -13.84
CA ILE A 20 -4.19 10.03 -13.41
C ILE A 20 -4.78 11.28 -14.09
N SER A 21 -3.97 12.33 -14.33
CA SER A 21 -4.40 13.55 -15.02
C SER A 21 -4.90 13.32 -16.46
N LYS A 22 -4.64 12.15 -17.06
CA LYS A 22 -5.02 11.82 -18.44
C LYS A 22 -6.17 10.80 -18.52
N VAL A 23 -6.78 10.43 -17.40
CA VAL A 23 -7.89 9.46 -17.37
C VAL A 23 -9.20 10.16 -17.75
N PRO A 24 -9.99 9.63 -18.71
CA PRO A 24 -11.30 10.19 -19.04
C PRO A 24 -12.29 10.02 -17.89
N THR A 25 -13.26 10.94 -17.78
CA THR A 25 -14.19 11.00 -16.64
C THR A 25 -15.03 9.74 -16.43
N LEU A 26 -15.33 9.04 -17.53
CA LEU A 26 -16.04 7.75 -17.53
C LEU A 26 -15.33 6.67 -16.71
N LEU A 27 -14.02 6.81 -16.51
CA LEU A 27 -13.21 5.84 -15.79
C LEU A 27 -12.92 6.22 -14.34
N HIS A 28 -13.38 7.36 -13.80
CA HIS A 28 -13.06 7.72 -12.41
C HIS A 28 -13.57 6.70 -11.39
N THR A 29 -14.76 6.14 -11.58
CA THR A 29 -15.31 5.11 -10.68
C THR A 29 -14.57 3.77 -10.77
N PRO A 30 -14.32 3.18 -11.96
CA PRO A 30 -13.48 1.98 -12.04
C PRO A 30 -12.03 2.25 -11.64
N LEU A 31 -11.48 3.45 -11.89
CA LEU A 31 -10.15 3.84 -11.42
C LEU A 31 -10.09 3.88 -9.89
N MET A 32 -11.10 4.47 -9.24
CA MET A 32 -11.21 4.49 -7.77
C MET A 32 -11.26 3.07 -7.21
N SER A 33 -12.03 2.16 -7.83
CA SER A 33 -12.06 0.76 -7.42
C SER A 33 -10.73 0.05 -7.65
N GLY A 34 -10.06 0.31 -8.77
CA GLY A 34 -8.76 -0.28 -9.10
C GLY A 34 -7.64 0.17 -8.15
N THR A 35 -7.55 1.46 -7.84
CA THR A 35 -6.58 1.96 -6.85
C THR A 35 -6.88 1.46 -5.44
N ASN A 36 -8.16 1.21 -5.13
CA ASN A 36 -8.56 0.54 -3.90
C ASN A 36 -8.02 -0.90 -3.79
N ALA A 37 -8.02 -1.65 -4.89
CA ALA A 37 -7.44 -2.99 -4.92
C ALA A 37 -5.90 -2.99 -4.81
N ILE A 38 -5.23 -1.99 -5.41
CA ILE A 38 -3.76 -1.90 -5.39
C ILE A 38 -3.22 -1.58 -3.99
N HIS A 39 -3.85 -0.66 -3.25
CA HIS A 39 -3.37 -0.32 -1.89
C HIS A 39 -3.54 -1.47 -0.88
N GLY A 40 -4.32 -2.50 -1.22
CA GLY A 40 -4.40 -3.77 -0.49
C GLY A 40 -3.05 -4.48 -0.31
N ILE A 41 -1.99 -4.03 -1.00
CA ILE A 41 -0.60 -4.42 -0.73
C ILE A 41 -0.18 -4.26 0.74
N VAL A 42 -0.90 -3.44 1.53
CA VAL A 42 -0.72 -3.33 2.99
C VAL A 42 -0.71 -4.68 3.72
N VAL A 43 -1.43 -5.70 3.21
CA VAL A 43 -1.43 -7.07 3.76
C VAL A 43 -0.02 -7.66 3.79
N VAL A 44 0.82 -7.40 2.79
CA VAL A 44 2.20 -7.89 2.75
C VAL A 44 3.00 -7.34 3.91
N GLY A 45 2.84 -6.05 4.24
CA GLY A 45 3.46 -5.43 5.41
C GLY A 45 2.99 -6.09 6.72
N ALA A 46 1.69 -6.34 6.84
CA ALA A 46 1.12 -7.03 8.00
C ALA A 46 1.65 -8.46 8.16
N MET A 47 1.80 -9.21 7.06
CA MET A 47 2.40 -10.54 7.05
C MET A 47 3.87 -10.52 7.48
N VAL A 48 4.65 -9.51 7.07
CA VAL A 48 6.04 -9.35 7.53
C VAL A 48 6.10 -9.11 9.03
N VAL A 49 5.23 -8.23 9.58
CA VAL A 49 5.14 -7.99 11.02
C VAL A 49 4.76 -9.27 11.78
N LEU A 50 3.78 -10.02 11.27
CA LEU A 50 3.39 -11.32 11.81
C LEU A 50 4.43 -12.42 11.56
N GLY A 51 5.41 -12.22 10.67
CA GLY A 51 6.55 -13.13 10.46
C GLY A 51 7.70 -12.85 11.43
N SER A 52 7.81 -11.63 11.96
CA SER A 52 8.96 -11.20 12.76
C SER A 52 9.13 -11.97 14.08
N PRO A 53 10.36 -12.35 14.48
CA PRO A 53 10.62 -12.99 15.76
C PRO A 53 10.46 -11.98 16.92
N HIS A 54 10.24 -12.48 18.15
CA HIS A 54 10.14 -11.68 19.39
C HIS A 54 8.99 -10.65 19.46
N LYS A 55 7.93 -10.82 18.66
CA LYS A 55 6.72 -10.00 18.77
C LYS A 55 5.91 -10.37 20.02
N GLY A 56 5.65 -9.38 20.87
CA GLY A 56 4.80 -9.54 22.06
C GLY A 56 3.32 -9.70 21.69
N ALA A 57 2.46 -9.90 22.71
CA ALA A 57 1.02 -10.07 22.52
C ALA A 57 0.37 -8.92 21.71
N PHE A 58 0.84 -7.69 21.90
CA PHE A 58 0.40 -6.53 21.12
C PHE A 58 0.69 -6.67 19.63
N GLY A 59 1.89 -7.12 19.25
CA GLY A 59 2.28 -7.32 17.86
C GLY A 59 1.45 -8.41 17.16
N TRP A 60 1.06 -9.45 17.91
CA TRP A 60 0.14 -10.47 17.43
C TRP A 60 -1.26 -9.93 17.16
N VAL A 61 -1.84 -9.20 18.11
CA VAL A 61 -3.20 -8.65 17.97
C VAL A 61 -3.25 -7.64 16.84
N VAL A 62 -2.31 -6.68 16.80
CA VAL A 62 -2.29 -5.65 15.76
C VAL A 62 -1.97 -6.25 14.39
N GLY A 63 -1.01 -7.18 14.31
CA GLY A 63 -0.68 -7.84 13.05
C GLY A 63 -1.85 -8.66 12.50
N PHE A 64 -2.58 -9.38 13.36
CA PHE A 64 -3.77 -10.13 12.96
C PHE A 64 -4.88 -9.20 12.46
N LEU A 65 -5.18 -8.13 13.20
CA LEU A 65 -6.17 -7.13 12.77
C LEU A 65 -5.76 -6.46 11.45
N ALA A 66 -4.47 -6.17 11.27
CA ALA A 66 -3.97 -5.57 10.04
C ALA A 66 -4.12 -6.49 8.82
N VAL A 67 -3.95 -7.82 8.99
CA VAL A 67 -4.24 -8.78 7.91
C VAL A 67 -5.74 -8.82 7.61
N VAL A 68 -6.58 -8.96 8.63
CA VAL A 68 -8.06 -9.06 8.46
C VAL A 68 -8.65 -7.80 7.82
N LEU A 69 -8.16 -6.62 8.18
CA LEU A 69 -8.64 -5.35 7.62
C LEU A 69 -8.04 -5.04 6.24
N GLY A 70 -6.87 -5.59 5.93
CA GLY A 70 -6.19 -5.37 4.65
C GLY A 70 -6.65 -6.32 3.54
N SER A 71 -7.19 -7.48 3.90
CA SER A 71 -7.75 -8.50 2.98
C SER A 71 -9.21 -8.23 2.65
#